data_AF-A0A7Y6K088-F1
#
_entry.id   AF-A0A7Y6K088-F1
#
_cell.length_a   1.000
_cell.length_b   1.000
_cell.length_c   1.000
_cell.angle_alpha   90.00
_cell.angle_beta   90.00
_cell.angle_gamma   90.00
#
_symmetry.space_group_name_H-M   'P 1'
#
loop_
_entity.id
_entity.type
_entity.pdbx_description
1 polymer ?
#
loop_
_entity_poly.entity_id
_entity_poly.type
_entity_poly.pdbx_seq_one_letter_code
_entity_poly.pdbx_strand_id
1 'polypeptide(L)'
;MVGYSDVSGGIPEAKRLLGKVLSISTDQIEFAGERCRPHGGFSVRTVDTAPKLKDYYGINLDDTGLPQKTLLLDSDNCAAVFRMDAHRVVFGWNGVIVRAVQP
;
A
#
# COMPACT_ATOMS: atom_id res chain seq x y z
N MET A 1 22.81 2.18 5.17
CA MET A 1 21.95 3.36 4.93
C MET A 1 20.55 2.98 5.36
N VAL A 2 20.10 3.46 6.52
CA VAL A 2 18.76 3.16 7.06
C VAL A 2 17.82 4.26 6.59
N GLY A 3 16.81 3.92 5.79
CA GLY A 3 15.78 4.88 5.39
C GLY A 3 14.66 4.84 6.42
N TYR A 4 14.36 5.98 7.02
CA TYR A 4 13.18 6.16 7.86
C TYR A 4 12.11 6.85 7.01
N SER A 5 10.88 6.35 7.05
CA SER A 5 9.72 7.09 6.54
C SER A 5 9.40 8.21 7.52
N ASP A 6 9.14 9.43 7.03
CA ASP A 6 8.83 10.61 7.84
C ASP A 6 7.50 10.52 8.60
N VAL A 7 6.70 9.49 8.32
CA VAL A 7 5.46 9.19 9.04
C VAL A 7 5.56 7.77 9.58
N SER A 8 5.56 7.64 10.91
CA SER A 8 5.31 6.36 11.58
C SER A 8 4.08 6.53 12.45
N GLY A 9 2.95 5.96 12.03
CA GLY A 9 1.76 5.88 12.90
C GLY A 9 2.03 5.08 14.18
N GLY A 10 3.10 4.28 14.21
CA GLY A 10 3.50 3.47 15.35
C GLY A 10 2.54 2.32 15.65
N ILE A 11 2.83 1.58 16.73
CA ILE A 11 2.03 0.42 17.16
C ILE A 11 0.56 0.79 17.46
N PRO A 12 0.24 1.92 18.12
CA PRO A 12 -1.15 2.27 18.41
C PRO A 12 -2.00 2.45 17.15
N GLU A 13 -1.45 3.10 16.13
CA GLU A 13 -2.17 3.30 14.86
C GLU A 13 -2.29 1.98 14.10
N ALA A 14 -1.23 1.17 14.04
CA ALA A 14 -1.29 -0.15 13.43
C ALA A 14 -2.40 -1.02 14.04
N LYS A 15 -2.58 -0.98 15.36
CA LYS A 15 -3.67 -1.70 16.05
C LYS A 15 -5.06 -1.20 15.64
N ARG A 16 -5.24 0.09 15.39
CA ARG A 16 -6.53 0.67 14.96
C ARG A 16 -6.93 0.25 13.55
N LEU A 17 -5.94 -0.01 12.70
CA LEU A 17 -6.14 -0.42 11.31
C LEU A 17 -6.50 -1.91 11.17
N LEU A 18 -6.25 -2.74 12.20
CA LEU A 18 -6.62 -4.16 12.18
C LEU A 18 -8.14 -4.34 12.06
N GLY A 19 -8.55 -5.25 11.18
CA GLY A 19 -9.96 -5.54 10.91
C GLY A 19 -10.68 -4.49 10.06
N LYS A 20 -10.01 -3.42 9.63
CA LYS A 20 -10.57 -2.49 8.65
C LYS A 20 -10.58 -3.11 7.26
N VAL A 21 -11.58 -2.73 6.47
CA VAL A 21 -11.77 -3.22 5.10
C VAL A 21 -11.18 -2.22 4.13
N LEU A 22 -10.34 -2.72 3.21
CA LEU A 22 -9.88 -2.00 2.03
C LEU A 22 -10.86 -2.28 0.89
N SER A 23 -11.49 -1.22 0.37
CA SER A 23 -12.35 -1.27 -0.81
C SER A 23 -11.68 -0.53 -1.95
N ILE A 24 -11.55 -1.18 -3.11
CA ILE A 24 -10.96 -0.60 -4.32
C ILE A 24 -12.01 -0.67 -5.43
N SER A 25 -12.33 0.47 -6.02
CA SER A 25 -13.14 0.57 -7.24
C SER A 25 -12.32 1.22 -8.36
N THR A 26 -12.92 1.39 -9.53
CA THR A 26 -12.27 2.03 -10.68
C THR A 26 -11.95 3.51 -10.47
N ASP A 27 -12.61 4.16 -9.51
CA ASP A 27 -12.57 5.61 -9.29
C ASP A 27 -12.25 6.01 -7.84
N GLN A 28 -12.09 5.06 -6.91
CA GLN A 28 -11.69 5.36 -5.53
C GLN A 28 -11.02 4.19 -4.81
N ILE A 29 -10.26 4.55 -3.78
CA ILE A 29 -9.84 3.66 -2.69
C ILE A 29 -10.50 4.16 -1.40
N GLU A 30 -11.08 3.23 -0.64
CA GLU A 30 -11.61 3.51 0.70
C GLU A 30 -10.95 2.58 1.72
N PHE A 31 -10.42 3.16 2.79
CA PHE A 31 -9.84 2.41 3.91
C PHE A 31 -10.01 3.18 5.21
N ALA A 32 -10.32 2.47 6.30
CA ALA A 32 -10.53 3.05 7.63
C ALA A 32 -11.55 4.22 7.70
N GLY A 33 -12.47 4.33 6.73
CA GLY A 33 -13.48 5.39 6.63
C GLY A 33 -13.03 6.62 5.84
N GLU A 34 -11.79 6.63 5.36
CA GLU A 34 -11.25 7.66 4.48
C GLU A 34 -11.34 7.23 3.02
N ARG A 35 -11.69 8.17 2.15
CA ARG A 35 -11.85 7.95 0.71
C ARG A 35 -10.84 8.78 -0.07
N CYS A 36 -10.17 8.15 -1.03
CA CYS A 36 -9.30 8.82 -1.99
C CYS A 36 -9.79 8.57 -3.41
N ARG A 37 -9.93 9.65 -4.18
CA ARG A 37 -10.21 9.60 -5.62
C ARG A 37 -8.97 10.02 -6.39
N PRO A 38 -8.51 9.22 -7.38
CA PRO A 38 -7.37 9.59 -8.19
C PRO A 38 -7.73 10.76 -9.12
N HIS A 39 -6.88 11.76 -9.28
CA HIS A 39 -7.20 12.86 -10.19
C HIS A 39 -7.15 12.42 -11.67
N GLY A 40 -6.21 11.53 -12.00
CA GLY A 40 -6.01 11.00 -13.36
C GLY A 40 -6.55 9.59 -13.60
N GLY A 41 -7.27 9.00 -12.64
CA GLY A 41 -7.60 7.58 -12.65
C GLY A 41 -6.47 6.69 -12.12
N PHE A 42 -6.74 5.39 -12.01
CA PHE A 42 -5.73 4.42 -11.62
C PHE A 42 -4.99 3.85 -12.83
N SER A 43 -3.72 3.53 -12.64
CA SER A 43 -2.91 2.73 -13.57
C SER A 43 -2.51 1.41 -12.92
N VAL A 44 -2.48 0.34 -13.72
CA VAL A 44 -2.00 -0.98 -13.28
C VAL A 44 -0.83 -1.39 -14.15
N ARG A 45 0.30 -1.72 -13.52
CA ARG A 45 1.52 -2.15 -14.23
C ARG A 45 2.35 -3.10 -13.40
N THR A 46 3.06 -4.01 -14.07
CA THR A 46 4.09 -4.84 -13.42
C THR A 46 5.34 -4.00 -13.20
N VAL A 47 5.87 -4.01 -11.99
CA VAL A 47 7.06 -3.23 -11.59
C VAL A 47 8.06 -4.10 -10.84
N ASP A 48 9.33 -3.66 -10.81
CA ASP A 48 10.27 -4.10 -9.79
C ASP A 48 9.85 -3.52 -8.43
N THR A 49 9.61 -4.39 -7.45
CA THR A 49 8.96 -4.01 -6.19
C THR A 49 9.90 -3.21 -5.29
N ALA A 50 11.17 -3.62 -5.17
CA ALA A 50 12.10 -3.03 -4.21
C ALA A 50 12.35 -1.52 -4.44
N PRO A 51 12.61 -1.03 -5.68
CA PRO A 51 12.71 0.40 -5.92
C PRO A 51 11.44 1.16 -5.55
N LYS A 52 10.27 0.60 -5.87
CA LYS A 52 8.98 1.25 -5.57
C LYS A 52 8.69 1.33 -4.08
N LEU A 53 8.95 0.29 -3.31
CA LEU A 53 8.83 0.36 -1.86
C LEU A 53 9.75 1.42 -1.25
N LYS A 54 10.96 1.59 -1.81
CA LYS A 54 11.88 2.64 -1.40
C LYS A 54 11.34 4.03 -1.73
N ASP A 55 10.85 4.22 -2.96
CA ASP A 55 10.29 5.49 -3.44
C ASP A 55 9.06 5.93 -2.62
N TYR A 56 8.11 5.02 -2.39
CA TYR A 56 6.85 5.38 -1.72
C TYR A 56 6.95 5.41 -0.20
N TYR A 57 7.72 4.49 0.40
CA TYR A 57 7.64 4.23 1.84
C TYR A 57 9.02 4.20 2.53
N GLY A 58 10.13 4.25 1.79
CA GLY A 58 11.47 4.18 2.37
C GLY A 58 11.89 2.81 2.92
N ILE A 59 11.06 1.77 2.78
CA ILE A 59 11.27 0.42 3.34
C ILE A 59 11.93 -0.55 2.35
N ASN A 60 12.36 -1.72 2.83
CA ASN A 60 12.93 -2.77 2.00
C ASN A 60 11.88 -3.83 1.63
N LEU A 61 12.16 -4.62 0.59
CA LEU A 61 11.29 -5.69 0.13
C LEU A 61 11.02 -6.73 1.23
N ASP A 62 12.06 -7.10 1.98
CA ASP A 62 12.03 -8.13 3.02
C ASP A 62 11.05 -7.80 4.16
N ASP A 63 10.75 -6.52 4.38
CA ASP A 63 9.81 -6.06 5.40
C ASP A 63 8.34 -6.37 5.04
N THR A 64 8.07 -6.72 3.78
CA THR A 64 6.69 -6.81 3.24
C THR A 64 6.27 -8.23 2.87
N GLY A 65 7.22 -9.10 2.49
CA GLY A 65 6.95 -10.41 1.90
C GLY A 65 6.39 -10.36 0.48
N LEU A 66 6.47 -9.22 -0.21
CA LEU A 66 6.08 -9.08 -1.61
C LEU A 66 7.08 -9.82 -2.53
N PRO A 67 6.65 -10.28 -3.73
CA PRO A 67 7.56 -10.82 -4.72
C PRO A 67 8.46 -9.73 -5.31
N GLN A 68 9.62 -10.12 -5.89
CA GLN A 68 10.57 -9.19 -6.50
C GLN A 68 9.95 -8.33 -7.61
N LYS A 69 8.99 -8.89 -8.34
CA LYS A 69 8.16 -8.17 -9.32
C LYS A 69 6.69 -8.37 -9.00
N THR A 70 5.91 -7.30 -9.05
CA THR A 70 4.48 -7.37 -8.79
C THR A 70 3.65 -6.40 -9.61
N LEU A 71 2.34 -6.66 -9.69
CA LEU A 71 1.36 -5.69 -10.14
C LEU A 71 1.21 -4.58 -9.09
N LEU A 72 1.36 -3.35 -9.54
CA LEU A 72 1.15 -2.14 -8.78
C LEU A 72 -0.06 -1.41 -9.34
N LEU A 73 -1.04 -1.15 -8.46
CA LEU A 73 -2.10 -0.16 -8.68
C LEU A 73 -1.58 1.18 -8.15
N ASP A 74 -1.54 2.17 -9.02
CA ASP A 74 -0.91 3.47 -8.73
C ASP A 74 -1.76 4.64 -9.22
N SER A 75 -1.65 5.77 -8.55
CA SER A 75 -2.20 7.05 -8.97
C SER A 75 -1.34 8.20 -8.46
N ASP A 76 -1.67 9.42 -8.86
CA ASP A 76 -0.92 10.63 -8.52
C ASP A 76 -1.07 11.04 -7.04
N ASN A 77 -2.18 10.69 -6.39
CA ASN A 77 -2.52 11.20 -5.05
C ASN A 77 -3.09 10.16 -4.07
N CYS A 78 -3.34 8.91 -4.48
CA CYS A 78 -3.84 7.87 -3.57
C CYS A 78 -2.74 6.89 -3.16
N ALA A 79 -3.01 6.12 -2.11
CA ALA A 79 -2.11 5.08 -1.65
C ALA A 79 -1.87 4.05 -2.78
N ALA A 80 -0.59 3.80 -3.08
CA ALA A 80 -0.19 2.73 -3.98
C ALA A 80 -0.51 1.35 -3.38
N VAL A 81 -1.04 0.43 -4.19
CA VAL A 81 -1.41 -0.92 -3.75
C VAL A 81 -0.62 -1.96 -4.54
N PHE A 82 0.20 -2.73 -3.83
CA PHE A 82 1.03 -3.79 -4.37
C PHE A 82 0.32 -5.12 -4.23
N ARG A 83 0.19 -5.87 -5.32
CA ARG A 83 -0.32 -7.23 -5.25
C ARG A 83 0.73 -8.13 -4.57
N MET A 84 0.31 -8.98 -3.64
CA MET A 84 1.18 -10.03 -3.10
C MET A 84 0.91 -11.34 -3.83
N ASP A 85 -0.36 -11.69 -4.00
CA ASP A 85 -0.83 -12.85 -4.77
C ASP A 85 -2.32 -12.67 -5.15
N ALA A 86 -3.04 -13.78 -5.39
CA ALA A 86 -4.45 -13.77 -5.74
C ALA A 86 -5.38 -13.21 -4.67
N HIS A 87 -5.00 -13.30 -3.39
CA HIS A 87 -5.87 -12.94 -2.26
C HIS A 87 -5.26 -11.88 -1.36
N ARG A 88 -4.00 -11.50 -1.56
CA ARG A 88 -3.29 -10.60 -0.65
C ARG A 88 -2.74 -9.39 -1.39
N VAL A 89 -2.84 -8.24 -0.74
CA VAL A 89 -2.25 -6.97 -1.19
C VAL A 89 -1.54 -6.26 -0.03
N VAL A 90 -0.60 -5.39 -0.37
CA VAL A 90 0.16 -4.55 0.56
C VAL A 90 0.07 -3.09 0.13
N PHE A 91 -0.14 -2.20 1.09
CA PHE A 91 -0.20 -0.76 0.86
C PHE A 91 0.22 -0.01 2.12
N GLY A 92 0.70 1.22 1.95
CA GLY A 92 0.98 2.13 3.07
C GLY A 92 -0.24 2.95 3.44
N TRP A 93 -0.48 3.13 4.73
CA TRP A 93 -1.53 4.00 5.28
C TRP A 93 -1.06 4.70 6.55
N ASN A 94 -1.07 6.03 6.57
CA ASN A 94 -0.65 6.84 7.75
C ASN A 94 0.67 6.37 8.39
N GLY A 95 1.66 6.03 7.57
CA GLY A 95 2.98 5.56 8.04
C GLY A 95 3.01 4.11 8.54
N VAL A 96 1.97 3.32 8.28
CA VAL A 96 1.89 1.89 8.59
C VAL A 96 1.78 1.10 7.30
N ILE A 97 2.55 0.02 7.19
CA ILE A 97 2.41 -0.94 6.09
C ILE A 97 1.35 -1.96 6.46
N VAL A 98 0.29 -1.99 5.67
CA VAL A 98 -0.88 -2.83 5.91
C VAL A 98 -0.90 -3.95 4.88
N ARG A 99 -1.23 -5.15 5.34
CA ARG A 99 -1.55 -6.29 4.48
C ARG A 99 -3.04 -6.57 4.56
N ALA A 100 -3.73 -6.44 3.44
CA ALA A 100 -5.13 -6.84 3.32
C ALA A 100 -5.22 -8.25 2.71
N VAL A 101 -6.17 -9.02 3.20
CA VAL A 101 -6.47 -10.38 2.73
C VAL A 101 -7.92 -10.43 2.30
N GLN A 102 -8.16 -10.87 1.07
CA GLN A 102 -9.49 -11.21 0.57
C GLN A 102 -9.83 -12.63 1.07
N PRO A 103 -10.88 -12.79 1.89
CA PRO A 103 -11.32 -14.10 2.36
C PRO A 103 -11.96 -14.95 1.25
#